data_AF-A0A1Y3MPZ7-F1
#
_entry.id   AF-A0A1Y3MPZ7-F1
#
_cell.length_a   1.000
_cell.length_b   1.000
_cell.length_c   1.000
_cell.angle_alpha   90.00
_cell.angle_beta   90.00
_cell.angle_gamma   90.00
#
_symmetry.space_group_name_H-M   'P 1'
#
loop_
_entity.id
_entity.type
_entity.pdbx_description
1 polymer ?
#
loop_
_entity_poly.entity_id
_entity_poly.type
_entity_poly.pdbx_seq_one_letter_code
_entity_poly.pdbx_strand_id
1 'polypeptide(L)' 'PTSTHMAGWVLLFITYCVFVMGMYSVVFSRFMADTGNPVLDGIKNDNYYCYLIPLLIVIIYLFIFVNWFSMKFFRHN' A
#
# COMPACT_ATOMS: atom_id res chain seq x y z
N PRO A 1 -0.89 23.56 -17.78
CA PRO A 1 -1.26 23.68 -16.34
C PRO A 1 -2.52 22.84 -15.98
N THR A 2 -2.71 21.69 -16.64
CA THR A 2 -3.90 20.81 -16.47
C THR A 2 -3.54 19.41 -15.98
N SER A 3 -2.26 19.10 -15.83
CA SER A 3 -1.72 17.80 -15.41
C SER A 3 -1.85 17.52 -13.91
N THR A 4 -2.04 18.55 -13.08
CA THR A 4 -2.17 18.41 -11.62
C THR A 4 -3.49 17.80 -11.19
N HIS A 5 -4.59 18.09 -11.89
CA HIS A 5 -5.91 17.51 -11.58
C HIS A 5 -5.93 16.02 -11.86
N MET A 6 -5.38 15.59 -13.00
CA MET A 6 -5.29 14.16 -13.34
C MET A 6 -4.38 13.41 -12.35
N ALA A 7 -3.27 14.02 -11.94
CA ALA A 7 -2.39 13.44 -10.93
C ALA A 7 -3.11 13.23 -9.57
N GLY A 8 -3.97 14.17 -9.17
CA GLY A 8 -4.78 14.03 -7.95
C GLY A 8 -5.74 12.84 -8.00
N TRP A 9 -6.47 12.67 -9.11
CA TRP A 9 -7.36 11.53 -9.30
C TRP A 9 -6.63 10.20 -9.34
N VAL A 10 -5.49 10.14 -10.04
CA VAL A 10 -4.64 8.94 -10.10
C VAL A 10 -4.11 8.59 -8.71
N LEU A 11 -3.67 9.59 -7.93
CA LEU A 11 -3.19 9.37 -6.57
C LEU A 11 -4.30 8.80 -5.66
N LEU A 12 -5.51 9.38 -5.69
CA LEU A 12 -6.65 8.86 -4.92
C LEU A 12 -7.01 7.42 -5.32
N PHE A 13 -7.00 7.13 -6.61
CA PHE A 13 -7.29 5.79 -7.12
C PHE A 13 -6.25 4.78 -6.63
N ILE A 14 -4.95 5.11 -6.73
CA ILE A 14 -3.87 4.25 -6.24
C ILE A 14 -3.99 4.03 -4.73
N THR A 15 -4.22 5.08 -3.95
CA THR A 15 -4.38 4.95 -2.49
C THR A 15 -5.57 4.06 -2.13
N TYR A 16 -6.69 4.18 -2.84
CA TYR A 16 -7.86 3.33 -2.64
C TYR A 16 -7.56 1.86 -2.97
N CYS A 17 -6.93 1.57 -4.11
CA CYS A 17 -6.56 0.21 -4.48
C CYS A 17 -5.60 -0.43 -3.46
N VAL A 18 -4.58 0.31 -3.03
CA VAL A 18 -3.63 -0.16 -2.00
C VAL A 18 -4.34 -0.42 -0.67
N PHE A 19 -5.26 0.46 -0.28
CA PHE A 19 -6.07 0.26 0.93
C PHE A 19 -6.92 -1.01 0.86
N VAL A 20 -7.66 -1.22 -0.24
CA VAL A 20 -8.49 -2.41 -0.42
C VAL A 20 -7.66 -3.69 -0.46
N MET A 21 -6.52 -3.70 -1.17
CA MET A 21 -5.62 -4.86 -1.22
C MET A 21 -5.00 -5.17 0.14
N GLY A 22 -4.55 -4.15 0.89
CA GLY A 22 -4.04 -4.34 2.24
C GLY A 22 -5.10 -4.81 3.22
N MET A 23 -6.33 -4.28 3.11
CA MET A 23 -7.44 -4.70 3.96
C MET A 23 -7.86 -6.14 3.65
N TYR A 24 -7.84 -6.51 2.36
CA TYR A 24 -8.06 -7.87 1.89
C TYR A 24 -7.00 -8.84 2.42
N SER A 25 -5.72 -8.48 2.32
CA SER A 25 -4.64 -9.34 2.79
C SER A 25 -4.69 -9.56 4.31
N VAL A 26 -5.00 -8.54 5.11
CA VAL A 26 -4.98 -8.65 6.59
C VAL A 26 -6.22 -9.30 7.18
N VAL A 27 -7.41 -8.90 6.72
CA VAL A 27 -8.69 -9.28 7.35
C VAL A 27 -9.41 -10.37 6.56
N PHE A 28 -9.49 -10.22 5.24
CA PHE A 28 -10.32 -11.12 4.42
C PHE A 28 -9.62 -12.43 4.07
N SER A 29 -8.29 -12.45 3.94
CA SER A 29 -7.51 -13.66 3.63
C SER A 29 -7.76 -14.80 4.64
N ARG A 30 -7.92 -14.48 5.92
CA ARG A 30 -8.16 -15.47 6.99
C ARG A 30 -9.63 -15.83 7.17
N PHE A 31 -10.55 -14.99 6.69
CA PHE A 31 -11.99 -15.18 6.90
C PHE A 31 -12.65 -15.97 5.75
N MET A 32 -12.04 -15.99 4.56
CA MET A 32 -12.64 -16.57 3.37
C MET A 32 -12.25 -18.04 3.14
N ALA A 33 -13.23 -18.88 2.79
CA ALA A 33 -13.00 -20.27 2.38
C ALA A 33 -12.33 -20.34 0.99
N ASP A 34 -11.69 -21.48 0.68
CA ASP A 34 -10.99 -21.66 -0.60
C ASP A 34 -11.96 -21.43 -1.76
N THR A 35 -11.69 -20.40 -2.56
CA THR A 35 -12.61 -19.91 -3.60
C THR A 35 -12.32 -20.57 -4.95
N GLY A 36 -11.30 -21.44 -5.02
CA GLY A 36 -10.90 -22.18 -6.22
C GLY A 36 -10.19 -21.33 -7.28
N ASN A 37 -9.97 -20.04 -7.04
CA ASN A 37 -9.14 -19.19 -7.89
C ASN A 37 -7.68 -19.25 -7.41
N PRO A 38 -6.72 -19.72 -8.23
CA PRO A 38 -5.34 -19.94 -7.81
C PRO A 38 -4.64 -18.70 -7.26
N VAL A 39 -5.01 -17.49 -7.73
CA VAL A 39 -4.45 -16.24 -7.22
C VAL A 39 -4.94 -15.94 -5.80
N LEU A 40 -6.23 -16.13 -5.53
CA LEU A 40 -6.82 -15.85 -4.21
C LEU A 40 -6.41 -16.93 -3.18
N ASP A 41 -6.38 -18.20 -3.60
CA ASP A 41 -5.90 -19.30 -2.75
C ASP A 41 -4.40 -19.16 -2.44
N GLY A 42 -3.60 -18.70 -3.40
CA GLY A 42 -2.18 -18.42 -3.18
C GLY A 42 -1.97 -17.37 -2.09
N ILE A 43 -2.71 -16.26 -2.15
CA ILE A 43 -2.64 -15.19 -1.13
C ILE A 43 -3.13 -15.68 0.24
N LYS A 44 -4.15 -16.54 0.28
CA LYS A 44 -4.65 -17.14 1.51
C LYS A 44 -3.65 -18.11 2.15
N ASN A 45 -3.00 -18.95 1.36
CA ASN A 45 -2.05 -19.95 1.86
C ASN A 45 -0.75 -19.28 2.34
N ASP A 46 -0.46 -18.07 1.87
CA ASP A 46 0.71 -17.29 2.22
C ASP A 46 0.61 -16.69 3.64
N ASN A 47 0.85 -17.52 4.64
CA ASN A 47 0.80 -17.17 6.06
C ASN A 47 1.99 -16.31 6.53
N TYR A 48 3.11 -16.35 5.82
CA TYR A 48 4.36 -15.71 6.24
C TYR A 48 4.49 -14.27 5.73
N TYR A 49 3.98 -13.97 4.53
CA TYR A 49 4.13 -12.66 3.91
C TYR A 49 2.85 -11.80 3.93
N CYS A 50 1.74 -12.28 4.48
CA CYS A 50 0.48 -11.55 4.61
C CYS A 50 0.63 -10.16 5.29
N TYR A 51 1.49 -10.06 6.31
CA TYR A 51 1.78 -8.79 7.01
C TYR A 51 2.87 -7.95 6.36
N LEU A 52 3.61 -8.50 5.39
CA LEU A 52 4.68 -7.78 4.70
C LEU A 52 4.13 -6.58 3.93
N ILE A 53 2.95 -6.72 3.32
CA ILE A 53 2.31 -5.66 2.52
C ILE A 53 1.94 -4.44 3.39
N PRO A 54 1.16 -4.56 4.49
CA PRO A 54 0.88 -3.41 5.35
C PRO A 54 2.14 -2.84 6.00
N LEU A 55 3.11 -3.70 6.35
CA LEU A 55 4.40 -3.26 6.91
C LEU A 55 5.21 -2.43 5.90
N LEU A 56 5.25 -2.84 4.63
CA LEU A 56 5.92 -2.11 3.55
C LEU A 56 5.31 -0.72 3.35
N ILE A 57 3.98 -0.59 3.41
CA ILE A 57 3.31 0.71 3.28
C ILE A 57 3.79 1.68 4.36
N VAL A 58 3.87 1.22 5.62
CA VAL A 58 4.36 2.04 6.74
C VAL A 58 5.82 2.46 6.53
N ILE A 59 6.68 1.52 6.10
CA ILE A 59 8.10 1.78 5.88
C ILE A 59 8.32 2.77 4.72
N ILE A 60 7.60 2.60 3.61
CA ILE A 60 7.68 3.51 2.45
C ILE A 60 7.24 4.92 2.83
N TYR A 61 6.15 5.05 3.61
CA TYR A 61 5.69 6.35 4.10
C TYR A 61 6.76 7.05 4.95
N LEU A 62 7.36 6.33 5.92
CA LEU A 62 8.44 6.86 6.75
C LEU A 62 9.66 7.26 5.91
N PHE A 63 10.04 6.46 4.92
CA PHE A 63 11.15 6.77 4.03
C PHE A 63 10.92 8.07 3.25
N ILE A 64 9.73 8.23 2.65
CA ILE A 64 9.36 9.45 1.92
C ILE A 64 9.34 10.65 2.86
N PHE A 65 8.76 10.49 4.05
CA PHE A 65 8.67 11.55 5.05
C PHE A 65 10.06 12.02 5.50
N VAL A 66 10.96 11.09 5.85
CA VAL A 66 12.33 11.40 6.28
C VAL A 66 13.12 12.03 5.13
N ASN A 67 12.97 11.54 3.90
CA ASN A 67 13.61 12.13 2.72
C ASN A 67 13.15 13.57 2.50
N TRP A 68 11.85 13.82 2.55
CA TRP A 68 11.30 15.17 2.44
C TRP A 68 11.75 16.09 3.58
N PHE A 69 11.73 15.58 4.81
CA PHE A 69 12.17 16.31 6.00
C PHE A 69 13.65 16.70 5.90
N SER A 70 14.50 15.77 5.49
CA SER A 70 15.93 15.98 5.24
C SER A 70 16.17 17.09 4.22
N MET A 71 15.46 17.07 3.08
CA MET A 71 15.54 18.13 2.07
C MET A 71 15.11 19.50 2.60
N LYS A 72 14.15 19.57 3.53
CA LYS A 72 13.76 20.83 4.17
C LYS A 72 14.82 21.31 5.16
N PHE A 73 15.41 20.40 5.92
CA PHE A 73 16.47 20.72 6.88
C PHE A 73 17.68 21.34 6.17
N PHE A 74 18.15 20.72 5.07
CA PHE A 74 19.28 21.23 4.28
C PHE A 74 19.00 22.50 3.47
N ARG A 75 17.73 22.91 3.31
CA ARG A 75 17.37 24.13 2.59
C ARG A 75 17.28 25.35 3.51
N HIS A 76 16.99 25.12 4.79
CA HIS A 76 16.79 26.17 5.79
C HIS A 76 17.98 26.33 6.75
N ASN A 77 19.08 25.59 6.53
CA ASN A 77 20.38 25.71 7.20
C ASN A 77 21.45 26.00 6.16
#